data_AF-A0A5J6VWI5-F1
#
_entry.id   AF-A0A5J6VWI5-F1
#
_cell.length_a   1.000
_cell.length_b   1.000
_cell.length_c   1.000
_cell.angle_alpha   90.00
_cell.angle_beta   90.00
_cell.angle_gamma   90.00
#
_symmetry.space_group_name_H-M   'P 1'
#
loop_
_entity.id
_entity.type
_entity.pdbx_description
1 polymer ?
#
loop_
_entity_poly.entity_id
_entity_poly.type
_entity_poly.pdbx_seq_one_letter_code
_entity_poly.pdbx_strand_id
1 'polypeptide(L)'
;MPPAIGTGARGRTLSFYGKLLDLIVIALIFVMLLTLLGALVGLAYDFAVAVSTLHEAAAVQGLTHIHGLVEDLGQGLVIDVLSTFVLIELFRTFTDYLEFHRIRLRVLAEVGIVFVLREIFIGLYAHRMDSTELLAIAALLAVLVAARVAAVQFPPRRNET
;
A
#
# COMPACT_ATOMS: atom_id res chain seq x y z
N MET A 1 -24.14 51.74 -12.56
CA MET A 1 -23.21 50.73 -13.11
C MET A 1 -22.08 50.55 -12.11
N PRO A 2 -21.95 49.41 -11.41
CA PRO A 2 -20.81 49.18 -10.53
C PRO A 2 -19.58 48.68 -11.32
N PRO A 3 -18.34 48.98 -10.84
CA PRO A 3 -17.12 48.90 -11.63
C PRO A 3 -16.48 47.50 -11.63
N ALA A 4 -15.80 47.19 -12.72
CA ALA A 4 -15.04 45.96 -12.93
C ALA A 4 -13.80 45.91 -12.01
N ILE A 5 -13.75 44.92 -11.11
CA ILE A 5 -12.60 44.66 -10.24
C ILE A 5 -11.64 43.68 -10.92
N GLY A 6 -10.38 44.08 -11.01
CA GLY A 6 -9.32 43.45 -11.79
C GLY A 6 -9.00 41.99 -11.44
N THR A 7 -8.94 41.17 -12.50
CA THR A 7 -8.74 39.71 -12.49
C THR A 7 -7.33 39.27 -12.95
N GLY A 8 -6.33 40.15 -12.99
CA GLY A 8 -5.06 39.88 -13.69
C GLY A 8 -3.92 39.19 -12.92
N ALA A 9 -3.93 39.23 -11.58
CA ALA A 9 -2.81 38.74 -10.75
C ALA A 9 -3.10 37.42 -10.02
N ARG A 10 -4.30 37.27 -9.43
CA ARG A 10 -4.72 36.06 -8.71
C ARG A 10 -4.90 34.84 -9.61
N GLY A 11 -5.27 35.02 -10.88
CA GLY A 11 -5.39 33.91 -11.83
C GLY A 11 -4.05 33.26 -12.20
N ARG A 12 -2.96 34.05 -12.20
CA ARG A 12 -1.63 33.58 -12.61
C ARG A 12 -1.00 32.68 -11.55
N THR A 13 -1.11 33.04 -10.28
CA THR A 13 -0.59 32.23 -9.16
C THR A 13 -1.35 30.90 -9.04
N LEU A 14 -2.69 30.92 -9.09
CA LEU A 14 -3.51 29.70 -9.06
C LEU A 14 -3.20 28.75 -10.23
N SER A 15 -2.97 29.28 -11.43
CA SER A 15 -2.58 28.46 -12.58
C SER A 15 -1.19 27.82 -12.44
N PHE A 16 -0.28 28.49 -11.72
CA PHE A 16 1.06 27.97 -11.46
C PHE A 16 1.01 26.83 -10.43
N TYR A 17 0.22 26.99 -9.35
CA TYR A 17 -0.02 25.92 -8.39
C TYR A 17 -0.66 24.70 -9.05
N GLY A 18 -1.66 24.89 -9.92
CA GLY A 18 -2.30 23.79 -10.65
C GLY A 18 -1.29 23.00 -11.50
N LYS A 19 -0.49 23.70 -12.31
CA LYS A 19 0.55 23.05 -13.15
C LYS A 19 1.60 22.30 -12.33
N LEU A 20 1.99 22.84 -11.18
CA LEU A 20 2.99 22.24 -10.30
C LEU A 20 2.42 21.00 -9.61
N LEU A 21 1.17 21.04 -9.15
CA LEU A 21 0.46 19.88 -8.63
C LEU A 21 0.31 18.78 -9.68
N ASP A 22 -0.13 19.13 -10.90
CA ASP A 22 -0.26 18.16 -12.00
C ASP A 22 1.09 17.51 -12.32
N LEU A 23 2.18 18.29 -12.36
CA LEU A 23 3.53 17.77 -12.56
C LEU A 23 3.93 16.78 -11.45
N ILE A 24 3.71 17.14 -10.18
CA ILE A 24 4.01 16.27 -9.03
C ILE A 24 3.20 14.97 -9.13
N VAL A 25 1.91 15.05 -9.45
CA VAL A 25 1.02 13.89 -9.56
C VAL A 25 1.48 12.97 -10.68
N ILE A 26 1.76 13.51 -11.87
CA ILE A 26 2.25 12.71 -13.01
C ILE A 26 3.58 12.04 -12.66
N ALA A 27 4.51 12.76 -12.04
CA ALA A 27 5.78 12.21 -11.60
C ALA A 27 5.60 11.11 -10.56
N LEU A 28 4.70 11.30 -9.59
CA LEU A 28 4.39 10.33 -8.54
C LEU A 28 3.80 9.05 -9.13
N ILE A 29 2.77 9.15 -9.99
CA ILE A 29 2.17 7.99 -10.66
C ILE A 29 3.23 7.23 -11.45
N PHE A 30 4.10 7.95 -12.17
CA PHE A 30 5.16 7.32 -12.96
C PHE A 30 6.14 6.55 -12.08
N VAL A 31 6.62 7.16 -10.99
CA VAL A 31 7.52 6.48 -10.03
C VAL A 31 6.83 5.26 -9.43
N MET A 32 5.58 5.39 -8.99
CA MET A 32 4.83 4.29 -8.39
C MET A 32 4.57 3.14 -9.36
N LEU A 33 4.26 3.44 -10.63
CA LEU A 33 4.09 2.42 -11.65
C LEU A 33 5.41 1.68 -11.90
N LEU A 34 6.52 2.40 -11.97
CA LEU A 34 7.85 1.82 -12.17
C LEU A 34 8.24 0.94 -10.98
N THR A 35 8.05 1.41 -9.75
CA THR A 35 8.35 0.59 -8.56
C THR A 35 7.44 -0.63 -8.46
N LEU A 36 6.15 -0.50 -8.79
CA LEU A 36 5.23 -1.63 -8.81
C LEU A 36 5.62 -2.68 -9.85
N LEU A 37 5.98 -2.24 -11.07
CA LEU A 37 6.46 -3.14 -12.12
C LEU A 37 7.77 -3.81 -11.70
N GLY A 38 8.69 -3.04 -11.11
CA GLY A 38 9.96 -3.55 -10.59
C GLY A 38 9.76 -4.60 -9.50
N ALA A 39 8.85 -4.37 -8.56
CA ALA A 39 8.51 -5.33 -7.50
C ALA A 39 7.89 -6.61 -8.08
N LEU A 40 6.98 -6.49 -9.07
CA LEU A 40 6.40 -7.65 -9.75
C LEU A 40 7.45 -8.48 -10.52
N VAL A 41 8.38 -7.81 -11.21
CA VAL A 41 9.48 -8.47 -11.92
C VAL A 41 10.46 -9.13 -10.95
N GLY A 42 10.82 -8.44 -9.86
CA GLY A 42 11.66 -8.98 -8.79
C GLY A 42 11.04 -10.24 -8.20
N LEU A 43 9.77 -10.17 -7.80
CA LEU A 43 9.03 -11.32 -7.28
C LEU A 43 9.00 -12.50 -8.27
N ALA A 44 8.81 -12.24 -9.57
CA ALA A 44 8.85 -13.29 -10.58
C ALA A 44 10.25 -13.93 -10.74
N TYR A 45 11.29 -13.11 -10.62
CA TYR A 45 12.68 -13.58 -10.63
C TYR A 45 12.99 -14.44 -9.41
N ASP A 46 12.63 -13.96 -8.21
CA ASP A 46 12.83 -14.69 -6.95
C ASP A 46 12.09 -16.03 -6.96
N PHE A 47 10.86 -16.06 -7.50
CA PHE A 47 10.11 -17.30 -7.72
C PHE A 47 10.83 -18.25 -8.69
N ALA A 48 11.30 -17.75 -9.84
CA ALA A 48 11.99 -18.59 -10.83
C ALA A 48 13.28 -19.19 -10.27
N VAL A 49 14.04 -18.39 -9.52
CA VAL A 49 15.25 -18.84 -8.82
C VAL A 49 14.89 -19.91 -7.79
N ALA A 50 13.90 -19.68 -6.93
CA ALA A 50 13.46 -20.66 -5.93
C ALA A 50 13.04 -22.00 -6.55
N VAL A 51 12.35 -21.99 -7.70
CA VAL A 51 11.98 -23.23 -8.40
C VAL A 51 13.19 -23.96 -8.96
N SER A 52 14.13 -23.24 -9.59
CA SER A 52 15.35 -23.84 -10.14
C SER A 52 16.25 -24.46 -9.06
N THR A 53 16.42 -23.77 -7.93
CA THR A 53 17.24 -24.26 -6.81
C THR A 53 16.62 -25.49 -6.15
N LEU A 54 15.29 -25.53 -6.01
CA LEU A 54 14.59 -26.71 -5.51
C LEU A 54 14.69 -27.91 -6.46
N HIS A 55 14.56 -27.68 -7.77
CA HIS A 55 14.70 -28.73 -8.77
C HIS A 55 16.12 -29.33 -8.78
N GLU A 56 17.14 -28.49 -8.70
CA GLU A 56 18.54 -28.93 -8.61
C GLU A 56 18.84 -29.65 -7.29
N ALA A 57 18.37 -29.12 -6.16
CA ALA A 57 18.53 -29.74 -4.85
C ALA A 57 17.87 -31.13 -4.77
N ALA A 58 16.68 -31.28 -5.37
CA ALA A 58 15.98 -32.56 -5.44
C ALA A 58 16.69 -33.61 -6.30
N ALA A 59 17.47 -33.18 -7.30
CA ALA A 59 18.25 -34.08 -8.15
C ALA A 59 19.55 -34.58 -7.51
N VAL A 60 20.10 -33.85 -6.53
CA VAL A 60 21.46 -34.09 -5.98
C VAL A 60 21.44 -34.63 -4.54
N GLN A 61 20.54 -34.16 -3.67
CA GLN A 61 20.57 -34.46 -2.23
C GLN A 61 19.23 -35.06 -1.77
N GLY A 62 19.24 -36.26 -1.18
CA GLY A 62 18.05 -36.89 -0.61
C GLY A 62 17.34 -36.05 0.46
N LEU A 63 16.03 -36.30 0.61
CA LEU A 63 14.96 -35.59 1.34
C LEU A 63 15.25 -34.86 2.67
N THR A 64 16.34 -35.15 3.39
CA THR A 64 16.59 -34.62 4.75
C THR A 64 17.13 -33.18 4.80
N HIS A 65 17.80 -32.68 3.76
CA HIS A 65 18.24 -31.28 3.70
C HIS A 65 17.29 -30.35 2.93
N ILE A 66 16.29 -30.91 2.24
CA ILE A 66 15.30 -30.14 1.45
C ILE A 66 14.37 -29.35 2.38
N HIS A 67 14.06 -29.87 3.57
CA HIS A 67 13.09 -29.24 4.47
C HIS A 67 13.50 -27.82 4.89
N GLY A 68 14.74 -27.61 5.34
CA GLY A 68 15.23 -26.29 5.74
C GLY A 68 15.39 -25.31 4.57
N LEU A 69 15.71 -25.81 3.38
CA LEU A 69 15.78 -25.01 2.15
C LEU A 69 14.39 -24.52 1.70
N VAL A 70 13.39 -25.41 1.75
CA VAL A 70 12.01 -25.05 1.41
C VAL A 70 11.45 -24.04 2.41
N GLU A 71 11.80 -24.15 3.69
CA GLU A 71 11.35 -23.23 4.73
C GLU A 71 11.94 -21.82 4.52
N ASP A 72 13.26 -21.71 4.29
CA ASP A 72 13.92 -20.41 4.05
C ASP A 72 13.46 -19.75 2.72
N LEU A 73 13.45 -20.50 1.61
CA LEU A 73 12.99 -20.01 0.32
C LEU A 73 11.50 -19.65 0.33
N GLY A 74 10.68 -20.47 1.00
CA GLY A 74 9.26 -20.21 1.19
C GLY A 74 9.01 -18.98 2.04
N GLN A 75 9.79 -18.78 3.11
CA GLN A 75 9.71 -17.61 3.97
C GLN A 75 10.02 -16.32 3.22
N GLY A 76 11.13 -16.28 2.48
CA GLY A 76 11.50 -15.13 1.65
C GLY A 76 10.41 -14.80 0.63
N LEU A 77 9.96 -15.80 -0.13
CA LEU A 77 8.96 -15.61 -1.17
C LEU A 77 7.63 -15.07 -0.62
N VAL A 78 7.16 -15.57 0.52
CA VAL A 78 5.93 -15.06 1.14
C VAL A 78 6.09 -13.60 1.58
N ILE A 79 7.25 -13.24 2.15
CA ILE A 79 7.55 -11.85 2.51
C ILE A 79 7.53 -10.96 1.26
N ASP A 80 8.13 -11.40 0.15
CA ASP A 80 8.18 -10.64 -1.10
C ASP A 80 6.81 -10.48 -1.75
N VAL A 81 5.97 -11.53 -1.72
CA VAL A 81 4.56 -11.46 -2.18
C VAL A 81 3.77 -10.48 -1.32
N LEU A 82 3.85 -10.60 0.01
CA LEU A 82 3.13 -9.73 0.93
C LEU A 82 3.57 -8.27 0.77
N SER A 83 4.87 -8.04 0.57
CA SER A 83 5.48 -6.72 0.29
C SER A 83 4.99 -6.14 -1.03
N THR A 84 4.96 -6.94 -2.09
CA THR A 84 4.42 -6.52 -3.40
C THR A 84 2.94 -6.17 -3.30
N PHE A 85 2.17 -6.95 -2.54
CA PHE A 85 0.76 -6.64 -2.33
C PHE A 85 0.59 -5.34 -1.49
N VAL A 86 1.56 -4.89 -0.67
CA VAL A 86 1.57 -3.53 -0.08
C VAL A 86 1.57 -2.48 -1.19
N LEU A 87 2.51 -2.62 -2.13
CA LEU A 87 2.71 -1.65 -3.20
C LEU A 87 1.48 -1.56 -4.10
N ILE A 88 0.83 -2.69 -4.40
CA ILE A 88 -0.43 -2.73 -5.16
C ILE A 88 -1.53 -1.94 -4.42
N GLU A 89 -1.70 -2.16 -3.12
CA GLU A 89 -2.73 -1.48 -2.33
C GLU A 89 -2.48 0.03 -2.25
N LEU A 90 -1.22 0.43 -2.07
CA LEU A 90 -0.81 1.82 -2.06
C LEU A 90 -1.07 2.44 -3.45
N PHE A 91 -0.71 1.76 -4.54
CA PHE A 91 -1.01 2.19 -5.90
C PHE A 91 -2.50 2.40 -6.15
N ARG A 92 -3.33 1.46 -5.70
CA ARG A 92 -4.79 1.59 -5.77
C ARG A 92 -5.29 2.80 -4.99
N THR A 93 -4.83 2.98 -3.75
CA THR A 93 -5.25 4.09 -2.88
C THR A 93 -4.92 5.46 -3.48
N PHE A 94 -3.73 5.59 -4.07
CA PHE A 94 -3.33 6.80 -4.77
C PHE A 94 -4.15 7.04 -6.04
N THR A 95 -4.41 6.00 -6.83
CA THR A 95 -5.22 6.12 -8.05
C THR A 95 -6.67 6.48 -7.73
N ASP A 96 -7.28 5.85 -6.72
CA ASP A 96 -8.62 6.16 -6.22
C ASP A 96 -8.71 7.61 -5.73
N TYR A 97 -7.67 8.14 -5.09
CA TYR A 97 -7.63 9.55 -4.68
C TYR A 97 -7.70 10.50 -5.88
N LEU A 98 -6.96 10.19 -6.95
CA LEU A 98 -6.92 11.02 -8.16
C LEU A 98 -8.24 10.97 -8.93
N GLU A 99 -8.87 9.79 -9.03
CA GLU A 99 -10.13 9.62 -9.74
C GLU A 99 -11.29 10.35 -9.05
N PHE A 100 -11.42 10.20 -7.72
CA PHE A 100 -12.60 10.70 -7.01
C PHE A 100 -12.41 12.06 -6.34
N HIS A 101 -11.18 12.60 -6.26
CA HIS A 101 -10.81 13.88 -5.61
C HIS A 101 -11.32 14.05 -4.15
N ARG A 102 -11.88 12.98 -3.55
CA ARG A 102 -12.40 12.92 -2.18
C ARG A 102 -12.25 11.51 -1.65
N ILE A 103 -11.48 11.36 -0.57
CA ILE A 103 -11.42 10.11 0.17
C ILE A 103 -12.58 10.08 1.16
N ARG A 104 -13.54 9.17 0.98
CA ARG A 104 -14.56 8.89 2.00
C ARG A 104 -13.84 8.28 3.20
N LEU A 105 -13.98 8.88 4.40
CA LEU A 105 -13.40 8.38 5.66
C LEU A 105 -13.62 6.87 5.87
N ARG A 106 -14.78 6.35 5.43
CA ARG A 106 -15.11 4.92 5.45
C ARG A 106 -14.12 4.07 4.64
N VAL A 107 -13.80 4.50 3.43
CA VAL A 107 -12.89 3.80 2.52
C VAL A 107 -11.46 3.86 3.05
N LEU A 108 -11.06 5.02 3.60
CA LEU A 108 -9.74 5.17 4.21
C LEU A 108 -9.54 4.22 5.40
N ALA A 109 -10.56 4.07 6.25
CA ALA A 109 -10.50 3.14 7.38
C ALA A 109 -10.42 1.68 6.92
N GLU A 110 -11.14 1.30 5.86
CA GLU A 110 -11.07 -0.06 5.29
C GLU A 110 -9.69 -0.39 4.73
N VAL A 111 -9.15 0.50 3.89
CA VAL A 111 -7.80 0.37 3.33
C VAL A 111 -6.74 0.38 4.44
N GLY A 112 -6.89 1.27 5.43
CA GLY A 112 -5.98 1.37 6.56
C GLY A 112 -5.93 0.09 7.41
N ILE A 113 -7.08 -0.54 7.65
CA ILE A 113 -7.14 -1.83 8.37
C ILE A 113 -6.39 -2.91 7.56
N VAL A 114 -6.65 -3.02 6.26
CA VAL A 114 -5.97 -4.00 5.39
C VAL A 114 -4.45 -3.77 5.37
N PHE A 115 -4.03 -2.51 5.34
CA PHE A 115 -2.61 -2.14 5.39
C PHE A 115 -1.95 -2.56 6.72
N VAL A 116 -2.59 -2.30 7.85
CA VAL A 116 -2.06 -2.71 9.17
C VAL A 116 -2.02 -4.23 9.31
N LEU A 117 -3.07 -4.93 8.89
CA LEU A 117 -3.10 -6.40 8.90
C LEU A 117 -1.95 -7.00 8.08
N ARG A 118 -1.64 -6.38 6.95
CA ARG A 118 -0.51 -6.81 6.13
C ARG A 118 0.83 -6.62 6.83
N GLU A 119 1.05 -5.49 7.49
CA GLU A 119 2.29 -5.24 8.23
C GLU A 119 2.49 -6.31 9.31
N ILE A 120 1.40 -6.70 9.99
CA ILE A 120 1.42 -7.85 10.93
C ILE A 120 1.87 -9.12 10.22
N PHE A 121 1.29 -9.45 9.05
CA PHE A 121 1.67 -10.66 8.32
C PHE A 121 3.14 -10.66 7.89
N ILE A 122 3.64 -9.53 7.36
CA ILE A 122 5.05 -9.40 6.96
C ILE A 122 5.95 -9.52 8.19
N GLY A 123 5.66 -8.79 9.26
CA GLY A 123 6.46 -8.79 10.48
C GLY A 123 6.53 -10.15 11.17
N LEU A 124 5.40 -10.87 11.21
CA LEU A 124 5.33 -12.23 11.75
C LEU A 124 6.11 -13.22 10.87
N TYR A 125 5.95 -13.17 9.55
CA TYR A 125 6.67 -14.06 8.64
C TYR A 125 8.18 -13.75 8.61
N ALA A 126 8.55 -12.48 8.75
CA ALA A 126 9.94 -12.07 8.83
C ALA A 126 10.60 -12.37 10.18
N HIS A 127 9.85 -12.85 11.19
CA HIS A 127 10.33 -13.08 12.55
C HIS A 127 11.00 -11.84 13.19
N ARG A 128 10.56 -10.63 12.82
CA ARG A 128 11.19 -9.36 13.29
C ARG A 128 10.36 -8.56 14.29
N MET A 129 9.16 -9.02 14.64
CA MET A 129 8.27 -8.27 15.53
C MET A 129 8.73 -8.38 16.98
N ASP A 130 9.15 -7.27 17.58
CA ASP A 130 9.28 -7.17 19.04
C ASP A 130 7.89 -7.13 19.71
N SER A 131 7.82 -7.53 20.98
CA SER A 131 6.58 -7.49 21.76
C SER A 131 6.01 -6.07 21.85
N THR A 132 6.87 -5.05 21.87
CA THR A 132 6.48 -3.64 21.90
C THR A 132 5.82 -3.22 20.59
N GLU A 133 6.39 -3.65 19.47
CA GLU A 133 5.89 -3.35 18.13
C GLU A 133 4.54 -4.03 17.89
N LEU A 134 4.41 -5.29 18.33
CA LEU A 134 3.16 -6.03 18.26
C LEU A 134 2.04 -5.33 19.06
N LEU A 135 2.34 -4.82 20.25
CA LEU A 135 1.38 -4.06 21.06
C LEU A 135 1.00 -2.72 20.42
N ALA A 136 1.96 -2.01 19.83
CA ALA A 136 1.72 -0.75 19.14
C ALA A 136 0.82 -0.96 17.91
N ILE A 137 1.09 -2.00 17.11
CA ILE A 137 0.30 -2.36 15.94
C ILE A 137 -1.10 -2.83 16.35
N ALA A 138 -1.22 -3.61 17.43
CA ALA A 138 -2.53 -4.03 17.95
C ALA A 138 -3.37 -2.83 18.43
N ALA A 139 -2.75 -1.86 19.12
CA ALA A 139 -3.41 -0.64 19.54
C ALA A 139 -3.87 0.20 18.33
N LEU A 140 -3.04 0.35 17.31
CA LEU A 140 -3.40 1.03 16.06
C LEU A 140 -4.58 0.33 15.37
N LEU A 141 -4.54 -0.99 15.26
CA LEU A 141 -5.62 -1.77 14.65
C LEU A 141 -6.94 -1.60 15.44
N ALA A 142 -6.89 -1.61 16.76
CA ALA A 142 -8.06 -1.37 17.62
C ALA A 142 -8.68 0.02 17.37
N VAL A 143 -7.85 1.06 17.24
CA VAL A 143 -8.31 2.43 16.93
C VAL A 143 -8.95 2.49 15.54
N LEU A 144 -8.35 1.86 14.53
CA LEU A 144 -8.90 1.84 13.16
C LEU A 144 -10.24 1.10 13.09
N VAL A 145 -10.37 -0.04 13.77
CA VAL A 145 -11.63 -0.78 13.86
C VAL A 145 -12.69 0.05 14.60
N ALA A 146 -12.34 0.68 15.72
CA ALA A 146 -13.25 1.55 16.46
C ALA A 146 -13.73 2.74 15.59
N ALA A 147 -12.82 3.38 14.85
CA ALA A 147 -13.15 4.44 13.91
C ALA A 147 -14.08 3.95 12.79
N ARG A 148 -13.82 2.75 12.24
CA ARG A 148 -14.67 2.14 11.21
C ARG A 148 -16.08 1.86 11.73
N VAL A 149 -16.20 1.36 12.96
CA VAL A 149 -17.48 1.10 13.62
C VAL A 149 -18.22 2.42 13.86
N ALA A 150 -17.55 3.44 14.40
CA ALA A 150 -18.13 4.76 14.61
C ALA A 150 -18.64 5.39 13.30
N ALA A 151 -17.88 5.26 12.21
CA ALA A 151 -18.29 5.74 10.89
C ALA A 151 -19.50 4.99 10.30
N VAL A 152 -19.80 3.74 10.72
CA VAL A 152 -21.08 3.08 10.39
C VAL A 152 -22.21 3.63 11.24
N GLN A 153 -22.00 3.72 12.55
CA GLN A 153 -23.05 4.03 13.50
C GLN A 153 -23.49 5.51 13.43
N PHE A 154 -22.57 6.41 13.08
CA PHE A 154 -22.81 7.84 12.97
C PHE A 154 -22.59 8.32 11.52
N PRO A 155 -23.45 7.93 10.56
CA PRO A 155 -23.36 8.47 9.22
C PRO A 155 -23.65 9.99 9.25
N PRO A 156 -22.94 10.81 8.45
CA PRO A 156 -23.19 12.25 8.40
C PRO A 156 -24.66 12.51 8.08
N ARG A 157 -25.37 13.26 8.93
CA ARG A 157 -26.74 13.71 8.65
C ARG A 157 -26.67 14.58 7.40
N ARG A 158 -27.19 14.05 6.28
CA ARG A 158 -27.39 14.82 5.06
C ARG A 158 -28.52 15.81 5.34
N ASN A 159 -28.14 17.02 5.70
CA ASN A 159 -29.02 18.18 5.79
C ASN A 159 -29.43 18.57 4.37
N GLU A 160 -30.45 17.90 3.86
CA GLU A 160 -31.21 18.32 2.69
C GLU A 160 -32.17 19.43 3.13
N THR A 161 -31.88 20.66 2.69
CA THR A 161 -32.85 21.77 2.61
C THR A 161 -33.39 21.84 1.20
#